data_AF-A0A9N9WAD0-F1
#
_entry.id   AF-A0A9N9WAD0-F1
#
_cell.length_a   1.000
_cell.length_b   1.000
_cell.length_c   1.000
_cell.angle_alpha   90.00
_cell.angle_beta   90.00
_cell.angle_gamma   90.00
#
_symmetry.space_group_name_H-M   'P 1'
#
loop_
_entity.id
_entity.type
_entity.pdbx_description
1 polymer ?
#
loop_
_entity_poly.entity_id
_entity_poly.type
_entity_poly.pdbx_seq_one_letter_code
_entity_poly.pdbx_strand_id
1 'polypeptide(L)'
;MRRAIHFVPEEGADGGAGAGGEEGEGTWWALEAVRAVATRRWCLQERAVELCLAARAHLLAFRTERDRAAFLHHLPHKVEQDSLSEAMSQWRSGAITNWEYLMRLNGLGGRSYNDLMQYPVLPFVLAEYSARVLDLTDPASFRDLSRPMAVQRKHRERHYIDTYNDLAMARREGCSPLVARQAHHYASLYSNSGGVLHYLVRLPPFTELFLNYQDNNFDMPDRTFHSLATTWRLITNDSPTDVKELIPELFYLPELFHNNEGLDLGVRQCGLGVDSVEMPAWAADARLFVLLHRQALEAALVTDALPHWIDLVFGYKQTGQAAIDAINVFPACTYYGFDPQALEDEVDRTAAAAMVRTYGQAPRQLLRAPHPHAAPHLPPPAPAHAPVPTRLL
;
A
#
# COMPACT_ATOMS: atom_id res chain seq x y z
N MET A 1 -25.57 20.35 -24.73
CA MET A 1 -24.09 20.24 -24.78
C MET A 1 -23.67 19.07 -23.91
N ARG A 2 -22.89 18.11 -24.45
CA ARG A 2 -22.21 17.11 -23.62
C ARG A 2 -21.05 17.80 -22.93
N ARG A 3 -20.92 17.64 -21.61
CA ARG A 3 -19.85 18.26 -20.81
C ARG A 3 -18.70 17.25 -20.71
N ALA A 4 -17.46 17.72 -20.85
CA ALA A 4 -16.27 16.88 -20.72
C ALA A 4 -15.20 17.58 -19.86
N ILE A 5 -14.31 16.78 -19.27
CA ILE A 5 -13.07 17.21 -18.63
C ILE A 5 -11.98 17.08 -19.68
N HIS A 6 -11.16 18.11 -19.86
CA HIS A 6 -9.98 18.07 -20.73
C HIS A 6 -8.73 18.28 -19.86
N PHE A 7 -7.73 17.42 -20.04
CA PHE A 7 -6.41 17.53 -19.46
C PHE A 7 -5.41 17.78 -20.58
N VAL A 8 -4.83 18.97 -20.57
CA VAL A 8 -3.82 19.39 -21.54
C VAL A 8 -2.48 19.40 -20.81
N PRO A 9 -1.55 18.49 -21.13
CA PRO A 9 -0.19 18.54 -20.60
C PRO A 9 0.47 19.88 -20.95
N GLU A 10 1.28 20.43 -20.05
CA GLU A 10 2.11 21.60 -20.39
C GLU A 10 3.17 21.19 -21.43
N GLU A 11 3.40 22.03 -22.45
CA GLU A 11 4.42 21.78 -23.48
C GLU A 11 5.80 21.61 -22.83
N GLY A 12 6.44 20.47 -23.09
CA GLY A 12 7.77 20.14 -22.54
C GLY A 12 7.79 19.55 -21.13
N ALA A 13 6.64 19.27 -20.52
CA ALA A 13 6.58 18.43 -19.33
C ALA A 13 6.69 16.96 -19.73
N ASP A 14 7.72 16.25 -19.26
CA ASP A 14 7.82 14.78 -19.31
C ASP A 14 6.70 14.16 -18.45
N GLY A 15 5.48 14.17 -19.00
CA GLY A 15 4.36 13.43 -18.47
C GLY A 15 4.37 12.06 -19.11
N GLY A 16 4.68 11.01 -18.32
CA GLY A 16 4.52 9.62 -18.73
C GLY A 16 3.11 9.39 -19.29
N ALA A 17 2.99 9.40 -20.61
CA ALA A 17 1.76 9.21 -21.33
C ALA A 17 1.39 7.73 -21.27
N GLY A 18 0.55 7.36 -20.29
CA GLY A 18 -0.14 6.08 -20.31
C GLY A 18 -0.97 5.96 -21.59
N ALA A 19 -0.67 4.93 -22.38
CA ALA A 19 -1.26 4.64 -23.68
C ALA A 19 -2.78 4.87 -23.76
N GLY A 20 -3.16 5.81 -24.61
CA GLY A 20 -4.54 6.05 -25.02
C GLY A 20 -4.78 7.41 -25.67
N GLY A 21 -4.42 7.54 -26.95
CA GLY A 21 -4.86 8.64 -27.82
C GLY A 21 -3.72 9.52 -28.33
N GLU A 22 -3.55 9.48 -29.66
CA GLU A 22 -2.78 10.31 -30.59
C GLU A 22 -1.97 11.52 -30.05
N GLU A 23 -0.69 11.55 -30.44
CA GLU A 23 0.21 12.69 -30.28
C GLU A 23 -0.48 14.01 -30.68
N GLY A 24 -0.60 14.94 -29.72
CA GLY A 24 -1.00 16.33 -29.98
C GLY A 24 -2.40 16.76 -29.52
N GLU A 25 -3.28 15.85 -29.09
CA GLU A 25 -4.59 16.21 -28.53
C GLU A 25 -4.68 15.80 -27.05
N GLY A 26 -4.93 16.77 -26.16
CA GLY A 26 -5.05 16.52 -24.72
C GLY A 26 -6.06 15.40 -24.39
N THR A 27 -5.82 14.69 -23.29
CA THR A 27 -6.72 13.63 -22.84
C THR A 27 -8.05 14.23 -22.38
N TRP A 28 -9.18 13.63 -22.77
CA TRP A 28 -10.49 14.13 -22.37
C TRP A 28 -11.42 13.00 -21.93
N TRP A 29 -12.34 13.34 -21.02
CA TRP A 29 -13.29 12.39 -20.44
C TRP A 29 -14.68 13.01 -20.34
N ALA A 30 -15.69 12.34 -20.88
CA ALA A 30 -17.08 12.78 -20.75
C ALA A 30 -17.55 12.72 -19.29
N LEU A 31 -18.25 13.76 -18.81
CA LEU A 31 -18.73 13.81 -17.42
C LEU A 31 -19.70 12.65 -17.10
N GLU A 32 -20.53 12.25 -18.08
CA GLU A 32 -21.43 11.12 -17.95
C GLU A 32 -20.72 9.78 -17.70
N ALA A 33 -19.49 9.62 -18.19
CA ALA A 33 -18.70 8.40 -18.06
C ALA A 33 -18.05 8.24 -16.67
N VAL A 34 -18.01 9.32 -15.88
CA VAL A 34 -17.55 9.27 -14.49
C VAL A 34 -18.58 8.51 -13.66
N ARG A 35 -18.13 7.40 -13.08
CA ARG A 35 -18.95 6.49 -12.24
C ARG A 35 -18.83 6.83 -10.77
N ALA A 36 -17.61 7.12 -10.32
CA ALA A 36 -17.34 7.51 -8.95
C ALA A 36 -16.21 8.56 -8.92
N VAL A 37 -16.23 9.36 -7.86
CA VAL A 37 -15.22 10.37 -7.57
C VAL A 37 -14.78 10.20 -6.14
N ALA A 38 -13.46 10.19 -5.92
CA ALA A 38 -12.92 10.10 -4.57
C ALA A 38 -11.81 11.12 -4.36
N THR A 39 -11.82 11.79 -3.20
CA THR A 39 -10.70 12.65 -2.81
C THR A 39 -9.48 11.78 -2.50
N ARG A 40 -8.32 12.29 -2.91
CA ARG A 40 -7.03 11.64 -2.72
C ARG A 40 -6.01 12.65 -2.24
N ARG A 41 -4.89 12.11 -1.75
CA ARG A 41 -3.71 12.90 -1.45
C ARG A 41 -2.73 12.84 -2.61
N TRP A 42 -1.95 13.92 -2.73
CA TRP A 42 -0.77 13.97 -3.56
C TRP A 42 0.37 14.58 -2.76
N CYS A 43 1.41 13.78 -2.51
CA CYS A 43 2.48 14.09 -1.56
C CYS A 43 1.95 14.46 -0.16
N LEU A 44 1.13 13.59 0.44
CA LEU A 44 0.51 13.75 1.78
C LEU A 44 -0.48 14.92 1.96
N GLN A 45 -0.74 15.71 0.91
CA GLN A 45 -1.67 16.84 0.93
C GLN A 45 -2.99 16.45 0.25
N GLU A 46 -4.15 16.81 0.81
CA GLU A 46 -5.50 16.53 0.29
C GLU A 46 -5.85 17.37 -0.95
N ARG A 47 -4.99 17.34 -1.97
CA ARG A 47 -5.07 18.17 -3.17
C ARG A 47 -5.26 17.34 -4.44
N ALA A 48 -5.73 16.11 -4.35
CA ALA A 48 -5.97 15.27 -5.53
C ALA A 48 -7.39 14.70 -5.56
N VAL A 49 -7.79 14.28 -6.76
CA VAL A 49 -9.05 13.59 -7.03
C VAL A 49 -8.77 12.38 -7.89
N GLU A 50 -9.36 11.25 -7.55
CA GLU A 50 -9.41 10.08 -8.41
C GLU A 50 -10.78 10.01 -9.09
N LEU A 51 -10.75 9.99 -10.42
CA LEU A 51 -11.91 9.85 -11.29
C LEU A 51 -12.01 8.40 -11.75
N CYS A 52 -13.03 7.69 -11.28
CA CYS A 52 -13.27 6.30 -11.68
C CYS A 52 -14.23 6.27 -12.86
N LEU A 53 -13.74 5.81 -14.00
CA LEU A 53 -14.53 5.52 -15.21
C LEU A 53 -14.81 4.01 -15.28
N ALA A 54 -15.48 3.55 -16.34
CA ALA A 54 -15.88 2.16 -16.50
C ALA A 54 -14.72 1.15 -16.46
N ALA A 55 -13.56 1.51 -17.00
CA ALA A 55 -12.42 0.61 -17.17
C ALA A 55 -11.08 1.17 -16.66
N ARG A 56 -11.03 2.45 -16.27
CA ARG A 56 -9.82 3.14 -15.86
C ARG A 56 -10.14 4.11 -14.72
N ALA A 57 -9.16 4.36 -13.87
CA ALA A 57 -9.19 5.45 -12.92
C ALA A 57 -8.06 6.42 -13.24
N HIS A 58 -8.31 7.72 -13.11
CA HIS A 58 -7.28 8.76 -13.31
C HIS A 58 -7.11 9.58 -12.04
N LEU A 59 -5.87 9.78 -11.61
CA LEU A 59 -5.53 10.65 -10.49
C LEU A 59 -5.13 12.02 -11.01
N LEU A 60 -5.89 13.04 -10.62
CA LEU A 60 -5.60 14.45 -10.92
C LEU A 60 -5.11 15.14 -9.66
N ALA A 61 -3.87 15.64 -9.69
CA ALA A 61 -3.30 16.44 -8.61
C ALA A 61 -3.42 17.93 -8.92
N PHE A 62 -3.80 18.71 -7.91
CA PHE A 62 -3.99 20.15 -8.00
C PHE A 62 -2.90 20.88 -7.22
N ARG A 63 -2.69 22.16 -7.51
CA ARG A 63 -1.73 23.00 -6.79
C ARG A 63 -2.13 23.13 -5.31
N THR A 64 -3.41 23.43 -5.05
CA THR A 64 -3.95 23.62 -3.71
C THR A 64 -5.20 22.77 -3.45
N GLU A 65 -5.52 22.56 -2.17
CA GLU A 65 -6.78 21.94 -1.75
C GLU A 65 -8.02 22.75 -2.23
N ARG A 66 -7.89 24.08 -2.29
CA ARG A 66 -8.96 24.97 -2.75
C ARG A 66 -9.28 24.74 -4.23
N ASP A 67 -8.26 24.58 -5.07
CA ASP A 67 -8.44 24.32 -6.50
C ASP A 67 -9.13 22.97 -6.73
N ARG A 68 -8.70 21.93 -5.99
CA ARG A 68 -9.35 20.62 -5.97
C ARG A 68 -10.82 20.73 -5.54
N ALA A 69 -11.12 21.49 -4.49
CA ALA A 69 -12.50 21.68 -4.02
C ALA A 69 -13.37 22.40 -5.07
N ALA A 70 -12.83 23.42 -5.73
CA ALA A 70 -13.52 24.13 -6.81
C ALA A 70 -13.81 23.18 -7.99
N PHE A 71 -12.84 22.35 -8.37
CA PHE A 71 -13.02 21.35 -9.43
C PHE A 71 -14.15 20.36 -9.12
N LEU A 72 -14.22 19.85 -7.88
CA LEU A 72 -15.27 18.90 -7.47
C LEU A 72 -16.69 19.48 -7.62
N HIS A 73 -16.87 20.80 -7.47
CA HIS A 73 -18.17 21.45 -7.65
C HIS A 73 -18.72 21.34 -9.08
N HIS A 74 -17.85 21.11 -10.07
CA HIS A 74 -18.24 20.96 -11.46
C HIS A 74 -18.60 19.52 -11.85
N LEU A 75 -18.27 18.53 -11.01
CA LEU A 75 -18.52 17.12 -11.27
C LEU A 75 -19.95 16.72 -10.86
N PRO A 76 -20.55 15.72 -11.52
CA PRO A 76 -21.82 15.19 -11.07
C PRO A 76 -21.68 14.61 -9.65
N HIS A 77 -22.65 14.89 -8.78
CA HIS A 77 -22.73 14.28 -7.44
C HIS A 77 -23.00 12.78 -7.56
N LYS A 78 -21.95 11.99 -7.75
CA LYS A 78 -21.98 10.52 -7.77
C LYS A 78 -20.98 10.00 -6.75
N VAL A 79 -21.37 10.03 -5.49
CA VAL A 79 -20.52 9.56 -4.39
C VAL A 79 -21.41 8.81 -3.39
N GLU A 80 -21.59 7.51 -3.60
CA GLU A 80 -21.65 6.60 -2.46
C GLU A 80 -20.22 6.13 -2.24
N GLN A 81 -19.57 6.69 -1.21
CA GLN A 81 -18.36 6.08 -0.68
C GLN A 81 -18.79 4.93 0.21
N ASP A 82 -18.20 3.77 0.01
CA ASP A 82 -18.22 2.69 1.00
C ASP A 82 -17.95 3.31 2.37
N SER A 83 -18.86 3.12 3.33
CA SER A 83 -18.60 3.59 4.68
C SER A 83 -17.72 2.59 5.42
N LEU A 84 -16.76 3.07 6.21
CA LEU A 84 -15.95 2.20 7.07
C LEU A 84 -16.83 1.31 7.96
N SER A 85 -17.93 1.86 8.47
CA SER A 85 -18.89 1.14 9.30
C SER A 85 -19.56 -0.02 8.56
N GLU A 86 -19.95 0.19 7.30
CA GLU A 86 -20.56 -0.84 6.48
C GLU A 86 -19.56 -1.94 6.10
N ALA A 87 -18.36 -1.57 5.63
CA ALA A 87 -17.30 -2.52 5.31
C ALA A 87 -16.95 -3.38 6.54
N MET A 88 -16.78 -2.75 7.71
CA MET A 88 -16.57 -3.46 8.99
C MET A 88 -17.73 -4.40 9.31
N SER A 89 -18.98 -3.94 9.20
CA SER A 89 -20.15 -4.77 9.51
C SER A 89 -20.25 -5.99 8.58
N GLN A 90 -20.07 -5.79 7.28
CA GLN A 90 -20.12 -6.85 6.28
C GLN A 90 -19.03 -7.88 6.53
N TRP A 91 -17.79 -7.45 6.73
CA TRP A 91 -16.67 -8.36 7.00
C TRP A 91 -16.88 -9.14 8.29
N ARG A 92 -17.28 -8.46 9.38
CA ARG A 92 -17.51 -9.12 10.67
C ARG A 92 -18.60 -10.18 10.59
N SER A 93 -19.65 -9.96 9.80
CA SER A 93 -20.72 -10.94 9.58
C SER A 93 -20.34 -12.07 8.61
N GLY A 94 -19.17 -12.01 7.97
CA GLY A 94 -18.77 -12.96 6.94
C GLY A 94 -19.43 -12.72 5.57
N ALA A 95 -20.06 -11.55 5.36
CA ALA A 95 -20.72 -11.21 4.10
C ALA A 95 -19.74 -10.84 2.98
N ILE A 96 -18.52 -10.44 3.34
CA ILE A 96 -17.41 -10.18 2.42
C ILE A 96 -16.14 -10.87 2.92
N THR A 97 -15.24 -11.22 2.02
CA THR A 97 -14.01 -11.94 2.34
C THR A 97 -12.93 -11.03 2.95
N ASN A 98 -11.85 -11.60 3.48
CA ASN A 98 -10.72 -10.81 4.01
C ASN A 98 -10.12 -9.92 2.94
N TRP A 99 -9.96 -10.43 1.72
CA TRP A 99 -9.52 -9.63 0.58
C TRP A 99 -10.43 -8.45 0.28
N GLU A 100 -11.73 -8.69 0.13
CA GLU A 100 -12.68 -7.62 -0.21
C GLU A 100 -12.64 -6.54 0.86
N TYR A 101 -12.55 -6.95 2.13
CA TYR A 101 -12.41 -6.03 3.24
C TYR A 101 -11.10 -5.23 3.19
N LEU A 102 -9.96 -5.88 2.97
CA LEU A 102 -8.66 -5.21 2.82
C LEU A 102 -8.63 -4.23 1.65
N MET A 103 -9.24 -4.58 0.51
CA MET A 103 -9.32 -3.68 -0.64
C MET A 103 -10.19 -2.45 -0.35
N ARG A 104 -11.31 -2.62 0.37
CA ARG A 104 -12.14 -1.51 0.85
C ARG A 104 -11.36 -0.62 1.83
N LEU A 105 -10.62 -1.20 2.79
CA LEU A 105 -9.79 -0.44 3.72
C LEU A 105 -8.67 0.32 3.02
N ASN A 106 -8.04 -0.26 1.99
CA ASN A 106 -7.06 0.45 1.16
C ASN A 106 -7.69 1.68 0.48
N GLY A 107 -8.86 1.50 -0.16
CA GLY A 107 -9.59 2.60 -0.79
C GLY A 107 -9.99 3.72 0.19
N LEU A 108 -10.55 3.33 1.35
CA LEU A 108 -10.89 4.25 2.45
C LEU A 108 -9.66 4.95 3.04
N GLY A 109 -8.54 4.23 3.11
CA GLY A 109 -7.23 4.72 3.50
C GLY A 109 -6.63 5.70 2.49
N GLY A 110 -7.25 5.88 1.32
CA GLY A 110 -6.82 6.74 0.22
C GLY A 110 -5.68 6.15 -0.60
N ARG A 111 -5.51 4.83 -0.59
CA ARG A 111 -4.55 4.11 -1.43
C ARG A 111 -5.08 4.00 -2.87
N SER A 112 -4.18 3.99 -3.84
CA SER A 112 -4.53 4.00 -5.26
C SER A 112 -3.45 3.32 -6.10
N TYR A 113 -3.86 2.65 -7.18
CA TYR A 113 -2.97 2.11 -8.21
C TYR A 113 -2.31 3.18 -9.09
N ASN A 114 -2.83 4.41 -9.08
CA ASN A 114 -2.30 5.53 -9.86
C ASN A 114 -1.13 6.26 -9.21
N ASP A 115 -0.80 5.94 -7.95
CA ASP A 115 0.35 6.51 -7.24
C ASP A 115 1.09 5.40 -6.49
N LEU A 116 2.28 5.01 -6.99
CA LEU A 116 3.10 3.94 -6.40
C LEU A 116 3.55 4.26 -4.97
N MET A 117 3.58 5.54 -4.57
CA MET A 117 3.90 5.93 -3.18
C MET A 117 2.75 5.72 -2.21
N GLN A 118 1.54 5.53 -2.74
CA GLN A 118 0.29 5.26 -2.01
C GLN A 118 -0.37 3.97 -2.54
N TYR A 119 0.42 3.02 -3.05
CA TYR A 119 -0.09 1.77 -3.59
C TYR A 119 -0.85 0.98 -2.52
N PRO A 120 -1.88 0.19 -2.89
CA PRO A 120 -2.55 -0.69 -1.95
C PRO A 120 -1.56 -1.65 -1.27
N VAL A 121 -1.78 -1.89 0.02
CA VAL A 121 -0.92 -2.73 0.87
C VAL A 121 -1.73 -3.88 1.45
N LEU A 122 -1.16 -5.09 1.39
CA LEU A 122 -1.68 -6.31 2.02
C LEU A 122 -0.64 -6.91 2.96
N PRO A 123 -1.06 -7.68 3.98
CA PRO A 123 -0.12 -8.35 4.87
C PRO A 123 0.63 -9.47 4.15
N PHE A 124 1.89 -9.70 4.52
CA PHE A 124 2.43 -11.05 4.49
C PHE A 124 1.56 -11.97 5.33
N VAL A 125 1.07 -13.06 4.74
CA VAL A 125 0.19 -14.02 5.43
C VAL A 125 0.96 -15.27 5.86
N LEU A 126 1.77 -15.82 4.95
CA LEU A 126 2.53 -17.04 5.18
C LEU A 126 3.91 -16.75 5.77
N ALA A 127 4.35 -17.63 6.67
CA ALA A 127 5.71 -17.69 7.22
C ALA A 127 6.52 -18.89 6.70
N GLU A 128 5.85 -19.85 6.05
CA GLU A 128 6.45 -21.11 5.57
C GLU A 128 6.62 -21.13 4.05
N TYR A 129 7.87 -21.11 3.59
CA TYR A 129 8.27 -21.12 2.18
C TYR A 129 9.33 -22.20 1.84
N SER A 130 9.74 -23.00 2.82
CA SER A 130 10.81 -24.01 2.70
C SER A 130 10.29 -25.45 2.82
N ALA A 131 9.15 -25.66 3.47
CA ALA A 131 8.53 -26.97 3.60
C ALA A 131 8.04 -27.51 2.26
N ARG A 132 7.98 -28.85 2.15
CA ARG A 132 7.42 -29.54 0.98
C ARG A 132 5.90 -29.50 0.93
N VAL A 133 5.24 -29.32 2.07
CA VAL A 133 3.79 -29.28 2.21
C VAL A 133 3.44 -28.05 3.02
N LEU A 134 2.45 -27.29 2.54
CA LEU A 134 1.89 -26.15 3.25
C LEU A 134 0.65 -26.62 4.03
N ASP A 135 0.70 -26.55 5.35
CA ASP A 135 -0.44 -26.85 6.22
C ASP A 135 -1.12 -25.56 6.66
N LEU A 136 -2.29 -25.26 6.06
CA LEU A 136 -3.08 -24.08 6.39
C LEU A 136 -3.86 -24.21 7.72
N THR A 137 -3.73 -25.33 8.41
CA THR A 137 -4.27 -25.54 9.76
C THR A 137 -3.22 -25.37 10.86
N ASP A 138 -1.93 -25.39 10.50
CA ASP A 138 -0.83 -25.16 11.44
C ASP A 138 -0.58 -23.66 11.62
N PRO A 139 -0.73 -23.09 12.82
CA PRO A 139 -0.39 -21.70 13.11
C PRO A 139 1.05 -21.34 12.75
N ALA A 140 2.00 -22.29 12.77
CA ALA A 140 3.39 -22.04 12.40
C ALA A 140 3.59 -21.73 10.91
N SER A 141 2.63 -22.09 10.05
CA SER A 141 2.62 -21.73 8.63
C SER A 141 2.35 -20.25 8.38
N PHE A 142 1.81 -19.53 9.39
CA PHE A 142 1.35 -18.15 9.25
C PHE A 142 2.27 -17.16 9.95
N ARG A 143 2.28 -15.93 9.44
CA ARG A 143 2.90 -14.79 10.09
C ARG A 143 2.13 -14.41 11.36
N ASP A 144 2.83 -13.94 12.39
CA ASP A 144 2.20 -13.17 13.46
C ASP A 144 1.75 -11.79 12.94
N LEU A 145 0.45 -11.66 12.68
CA LEU A 145 -0.19 -10.44 12.19
C LEU A 145 -0.24 -9.32 13.23
N SER A 146 0.05 -9.59 14.50
CA SER A 146 0.07 -8.58 15.56
C SER A 146 1.37 -7.77 15.63
N ARG A 147 2.39 -8.20 14.89
CA ARG A 147 3.75 -7.63 14.91
C ARG A 147 4.12 -7.12 13.51
N PRO A 148 4.86 -6.02 13.36
CA PRO A 148 5.41 -5.61 12.08
C PRO A 148 6.36 -6.65 11.46
N MET A 149 6.59 -6.57 10.14
CA MET A 149 7.44 -7.50 9.40
C MET A 149 8.86 -7.66 9.97
N ALA A 150 9.49 -6.55 10.31
CA ALA A 150 10.89 -6.49 10.72
C ALA A 150 11.18 -7.16 12.07
N VAL A 151 10.14 -7.34 12.88
CA VAL A 151 10.20 -7.86 14.25
C VAL A 151 9.39 -9.15 14.42
N GLN A 152 9.22 -9.95 13.36
CA GLN A 152 8.63 -11.28 13.49
C GLN A 152 9.45 -12.19 14.42
N ARG A 153 10.77 -11.98 14.49
CA ARG A 153 11.68 -12.69 15.41
C ARG A 153 12.02 -11.82 16.63
N LYS A 154 11.84 -12.35 17.84
CA LYS A 154 12.07 -11.63 19.10
C LYS A 154 13.49 -11.03 19.21
N HIS A 155 14.51 -11.72 18.71
CA HIS A 155 15.89 -11.21 18.78
C HIS A 155 16.11 -9.92 17.98
N ARG A 156 15.22 -9.60 17.01
CA ARG A 156 15.28 -8.39 16.18
C ARG A 156 14.77 -7.15 16.88
N GLU A 157 13.88 -7.29 17.86
CA GLU A 157 13.22 -6.15 18.53
C GLU A 157 14.22 -5.15 19.09
N ARG A 158 15.28 -5.66 19.74
CA ARG A 158 16.30 -4.84 20.38
C ARG A 158 16.92 -3.84 19.41
N HIS A 159 17.27 -4.27 18.20
CA HIS A 159 17.87 -3.41 17.18
C HIS A 159 16.99 -2.19 16.86
N TYR A 160 15.69 -2.42 16.66
CA TYR A 160 14.75 -1.36 16.30
C TYR A 160 14.41 -0.44 17.49
N ILE A 161 14.29 -1.02 18.69
CA ILE A 161 14.11 -0.25 19.93
C ILE A 161 15.32 0.66 20.18
N ASP A 162 16.54 0.13 20.02
CA ASP A 162 17.78 0.89 20.22
C ASP A 162 17.88 2.00 19.15
N THR A 163 17.56 1.71 17.88
CA THR A 163 17.48 2.71 16.81
C THR A 163 16.53 3.87 17.16
N TYR A 164 15.33 3.56 17.66
CA TYR A 164 14.37 4.58 18.09
C TYR A 164 14.93 5.41 19.26
N ASN A 165 15.52 4.76 20.27
CA ASN A 165 16.07 5.44 21.44
C ASN A 165 17.25 6.33 21.08
N ASP A 166 18.16 5.87 20.22
CA ASP A 166 19.32 6.62 19.75
C ASP A 166 18.88 7.88 19.00
N LEU A 167 17.90 7.76 18.10
CA LEU A 167 17.30 8.91 17.41
C LEU A 167 16.59 9.86 18.38
N ALA A 168 15.92 9.34 19.41
CA ALA A 168 15.27 10.16 20.42
C ALA A 168 16.27 10.93 21.29
N MET A 169 17.45 10.35 21.57
CA MET A 169 18.53 10.98 22.32
C MET A 169 19.32 12.01 21.49
N ALA A 170 19.64 11.68 20.22
CA ALA A 170 20.38 12.54 19.30
C ALA A 170 19.68 13.88 19.03
N ARG A 171 18.39 13.97 19.32
CA ARG A 171 17.56 15.18 19.18
C ARG A 171 17.95 16.33 20.14
N ARG A 172 18.94 16.18 21.02
CA ARG A 172 19.34 17.23 21.98
C ARG A 172 20.57 18.02 21.49
N GLU A 173 20.31 19.31 21.23
CA GLU A 173 21.19 20.43 20.84
C GLU A 173 21.86 20.38 19.44
N GLY A 174 21.56 21.38 18.58
CA GLY A 174 22.30 21.67 17.34
C GLY A 174 21.88 20.95 16.05
N CYS A 175 20.94 20.00 16.09
CA CYS A 175 20.48 19.27 14.90
C CYS A 175 19.44 20.05 14.07
N SER A 176 19.45 19.86 12.73
CA SER A 176 18.45 20.45 11.83
C SER A 176 17.02 20.04 12.24
N PRO A 177 16.02 20.94 12.10
CA PRO A 177 14.60 20.63 12.32
C PRO A 177 14.10 19.36 11.62
N LEU A 178 14.66 19.01 10.46
CA LEU A 178 14.30 17.81 9.71
C LEU A 178 14.78 16.52 10.41
N VAL A 179 16.00 16.53 10.94
CA VAL A 179 16.55 15.43 11.77
C VAL A 179 15.91 15.43 13.17
N ALA A 180 15.53 16.61 13.67
CA ALA A 180 14.88 16.76 14.96
C ALA A 180 13.38 16.38 14.95
N ARG A 181 12.82 15.91 13.83
CA ARG A 181 11.39 15.55 13.74
C ARG A 181 11.19 14.04 13.88
N GLN A 182 11.04 13.65 15.14
CA GLN A 182 10.52 12.37 15.67
C GLN A 182 11.37 11.13 15.41
N ALA A 183 11.72 10.46 16.50
CA ALA A 183 12.33 9.15 16.48
C ALA A 183 11.42 8.13 15.78
N HIS A 184 12.02 7.16 15.12
CA HIS A 184 11.34 6.12 14.36
C HIS A 184 12.09 4.81 14.49
N HIS A 185 11.37 3.71 14.32
CA HIS A 185 11.96 2.37 14.29
C HIS A 185 12.55 2.07 12.92
N TYR A 186 11.91 2.57 11.85
CA TYR A 186 12.21 2.18 10.47
C TYR A 186 12.58 3.39 9.62
N ALA A 187 13.53 3.22 8.70
CA ALA A 187 14.01 4.30 7.83
C ALA A 187 13.07 4.64 6.67
N SER A 188 12.13 3.75 6.33
CA SER A 188 11.11 3.96 5.29
C SER A 188 9.84 3.18 5.61
N LEU A 189 8.73 3.52 4.95
CA LEU A 189 7.46 2.82 5.10
C LEU A 189 7.48 1.46 4.40
N TYR A 190 6.73 0.51 4.95
CA TYR A 190 6.48 -0.83 4.38
C TYR A 190 5.85 -0.84 2.98
N SER A 191 5.43 0.30 2.45
CA SER A 191 4.85 0.46 1.11
C SER A 191 5.38 1.75 0.49
N ASN A 192 6.13 1.61 -0.60
CA ASN A 192 6.72 2.69 -1.38
C ASN A 192 6.94 2.21 -2.84
N SER A 193 7.29 3.12 -3.74
CA SER A 193 7.49 2.81 -5.17
C SER A 193 8.53 1.71 -5.38
N GLY A 194 9.66 1.77 -4.68
CA GLY A 194 10.72 0.76 -4.78
C GLY A 194 10.21 -0.66 -4.45
N GLY A 195 9.38 -0.80 -3.41
CA GLY A 195 8.77 -2.08 -3.05
C GLY A 195 7.78 -2.60 -4.09
N VAL A 196 6.94 -1.72 -4.64
CA VAL A 196 5.97 -2.09 -5.69
C VAL A 196 6.70 -2.53 -6.96
N LEU A 197 7.68 -1.72 -7.41
CA LEU A 197 8.46 -2.00 -8.60
C LEU A 197 9.32 -3.25 -8.42
N HIS A 198 9.86 -3.51 -7.22
CA HIS A 198 10.57 -4.75 -6.90
C HIS A 198 9.72 -6.00 -7.18
N TYR A 199 8.44 -6.01 -6.77
CA TYR A 199 7.56 -7.15 -7.03
C TYR A 199 7.11 -7.24 -8.49
N LEU A 200 6.88 -6.10 -9.15
CA LEU A 200 6.25 -6.04 -10.48
C LEU A 200 7.22 -5.87 -11.64
N VAL A 201 8.55 -5.84 -11.41
CA VAL A 201 9.58 -5.56 -12.42
C VAL A 201 9.46 -6.39 -13.71
N ARG A 202 8.83 -7.57 -13.66
CA ARG A 202 8.61 -8.48 -14.81
C ARG A 202 7.40 -8.15 -15.68
N LEU A 203 6.58 -7.17 -15.29
CA LEU A 203 5.34 -6.81 -15.98
C LEU A 203 5.43 -5.40 -16.56
N PRO A 204 5.10 -5.20 -17.85
CA PRO A 204 4.85 -3.86 -18.38
C PRO A 204 3.60 -3.21 -17.73
N PRO A 205 3.60 -1.89 -17.48
CA PRO A 205 4.68 -0.93 -17.71
C PRO A 205 5.69 -0.84 -16.54
N PHE A 206 5.57 -1.68 -15.50
CA PHE A 206 6.40 -1.60 -14.31
C PHE A 206 7.88 -1.88 -14.56
N THR A 207 8.21 -2.66 -15.60
CA THR A 207 9.60 -2.82 -16.06
C THR A 207 10.23 -1.47 -16.44
N GLU A 208 9.55 -0.67 -17.24
CA GLU A 208 10.03 0.66 -17.65
C GLU A 208 10.08 1.62 -16.47
N LEU A 209 9.06 1.60 -15.62
CA LEU A 209 9.05 2.39 -14.39
C LEU A 209 10.18 2.00 -13.43
N PHE A 210 10.53 0.71 -13.35
CA PHE A 210 11.67 0.22 -12.58
C PHE A 210 12.99 0.76 -13.13
N LEU A 211 13.21 0.65 -14.44
CA LEU A 211 14.42 1.15 -15.09
C LEU A 211 14.57 2.65 -14.87
N ASN A 212 13.51 3.43 -15.10
CA ASN A 212 13.51 4.87 -14.83
C ASN A 212 13.79 5.21 -13.36
N TYR A 213 13.35 4.36 -12.42
CA TYR A 213 13.62 4.49 -10.99
C TYR A 213 15.05 4.09 -10.59
N GLN A 214 15.78 3.35 -11.43
CA GLN A 214 17.13 2.84 -11.18
C GLN A 214 18.14 3.30 -12.25
N ASP A 215 18.04 4.57 -12.69
CA ASP A 215 18.97 5.19 -13.64
C ASP A 215 19.18 4.34 -14.92
N ASN A 216 18.08 3.84 -15.48
CA ASN A 216 18.00 2.98 -16.66
C ASN A 216 18.76 1.64 -16.55
N ASN A 217 18.88 1.10 -15.34
CA ASN A 217 19.48 -0.22 -15.10
C ASN A 217 18.58 -1.11 -14.23
N PHE A 218 18.70 -2.43 -14.39
CA PHE A 218 18.14 -3.36 -13.41
C PHE A 218 18.93 -3.32 -12.10
N ASP A 219 18.32 -3.77 -11.00
CA ASP A 219 19.01 -3.86 -9.71
C ASP A 219 20.13 -4.90 -9.75
N MET A 220 20.95 -4.91 -8.70
CA MET A 220 21.86 -6.01 -8.44
C MET A 220 21.05 -7.33 -8.38
N PRO A 221 21.49 -8.40 -9.08
CA PRO A 221 20.73 -9.66 -9.16
C PRO A 221 20.35 -10.25 -7.80
N ASP A 222 21.22 -10.14 -6.79
CA ASP A 222 20.97 -10.62 -5.43
C ASP A 222 19.85 -9.85 -4.69
N ARG A 223 19.56 -8.61 -5.12
CA ARG A 223 18.46 -7.78 -4.59
C ARG A 223 17.19 -7.84 -5.42
N THR A 224 17.29 -8.27 -6.67
CA THR A 224 16.14 -8.45 -7.56
C THR A 224 15.21 -9.51 -6.99
N PHE A 225 13.89 -9.28 -7.07
CA PHE A 225 12.89 -10.23 -6.58
C PHE A 225 13.02 -11.56 -7.33
N HIS A 226 13.47 -12.61 -6.65
CA HIS A 226 13.71 -13.93 -7.26
C HIS A 226 13.10 -15.08 -6.46
N SER A 227 12.68 -14.86 -5.21
CA SER A 227 12.05 -15.88 -4.37
C SER A 227 11.34 -15.22 -3.20
N LEU A 228 10.09 -15.61 -2.92
CA LEU A 228 9.43 -15.17 -1.70
C LEU A 228 10.07 -15.75 -0.44
N ALA A 229 10.68 -16.94 -0.52
CA ALA A 229 11.41 -17.51 0.61
C ALA A 229 12.59 -16.62 0.99
N THR A 230 13.34 -16.13 -0.01
CA THR A 230 14.41 -15.15 0.20
C THR A 230 13.85 -13.83 0.73
N THR A 231 12.79 -13.28 0.11
CA THR A 231 12.18 -12.01 0.55
C THR A 231 11.72 -12.09 2.01
N TRP A 232 11.01 -13.16 2.39
CA TRP A 232 10.59 -13.39 3.77
C TRP A 232 11.78 -13.45 4.74
N ARG A 233 12.83 -14.22 4.42
CA ARG A 233 14.03 -14.34 5.26
C ARG A 233 14.75 -13.00 5.40
N LEU A 234 14.93 -12.26 4.30
CA LEU A 234 15.57 -10.96 4.30
C LEU A 234 14.82 -9.98 5.21
N ILE A 235 13.51 -9.86 5.06
CA ILE A 235 12.70 -8.90 5.81
C ILE A 235 12.61 -9.27 7.29
N THR A 236 12.42 -10.56 7.61
CA THR A 236 12.15 -11.00 8.99
C THR A 236 13.41 -11.28 9.81
N ASN A 237 14.58 -11.39 9.16
CA ASN A 237 15.81 -11.85 9.82
C ASN A 237 17.08 -11.13 9.36
N ASP A 238 17.38 -11.12 8.07
CA ASP A 238 18.74 -10.81 7.60
C ASP A 238 18.98 -9.30 7.38
N SER A 239 18.00 -8.56 6.88
CA SER A 239 18.13 -7.16 6.49
C SER A 239 17.60 -6.22 7.58
N PRO A 240 18.38 -5.24 8.09
CA PRO A 240 17.88 -4.25 9.05
C PRO A 240 16.99 -3.18 8.41
N THR A 241 17.10 -2.96 7.09
CA THR A 241 16.45 -1.86 6.38
C THR A 241 15.22 -2.27 5.58
N ASP A 242 15.02 -3.56 5.36
CA ASP A 242 13.90 -4.07 4.58
C ASP A 242 12.70 -4.36 5.48
N VAL A 243 11.61 -3.61 5.29
CA VAL A 243 10.41 -3.66 6.13
C VAL A 243 9.12 -3.80 5.31
N LYS A 244 9.26 -4.20 4.03
CA LYS A 244 8.18 -4.20 3.04
C LYS A 244 7.05 -5.15 3.43
N GLU A 245 5.80 -4.70 3.24
CA GLU A 245 4.61 -5.57 3.20
C GLU A 245 4.34 -6.01 1.75
N LEU A 246 3.25 -6.75 1.53
CA LEU A 246 2.87 -7.23 0.20
C LEU A 246 1.99 -6.25 -0.57
N ILE A 247 1.91 -6.49 -1.88
CA ILE A 247 0.96 -5.84 -2.80
C ILE A 247 -0.16 -6.82 -3.17
N PRO A 248 -1.35 -6.33 -3.59
CA PRO A 248 -2.49 -7.17 -3.94
C PRO A 248 -2.21 -8.27 -4.97
N GLU A 249 -1.34 -7.99 -5.94
CA GLU A 249 -1.05 -8.84 -7.10
C GLU A 249 -0.52 -10.22 -6.71
N LEU A 250 0.16 -10.35 -5.56
CA LEU A 250 0.63 -11.65 -5.05
C LEU A 250 -0.51 -12.62 -4.69
N PHE A 251 -1.76 -12.15 -4.67
CA PHE A 251 -2.94 -12.95 -4.32
C PHE A 251 -3.88 -13.19 -5.51
N TYR A 252 -3.56 -12.70 -6.72
CA TYR A 252 -4.40 -12.96 -7.89
C TYR A 252 -3.68 -12.97 -9.26
N LEU A 253 -2.43 -12.50 -9.37
CA LEU A 253 -1.75 -12.26 -10.64
C LEU A 253 -0.52 -13.16 -10.81
N PRO A 254 -0.66 -14.41 -11.30
CA PRO A 254 0.46 -15.34 -11.46
C PRO A 254 1.52 -14.85 -12.45
N GLU A 255 1.16 -14.00 -13.41
CA GLU A 255 2.05 -13.47 -14.43
C GLU A 255 3.23 -12.69 -13.84
N LEU A 256 3.08 -12.08 -12.65
CA LEU A 256 4.15 -11.33 -12.00
C LEU A 256 5.39 -12.19 -11.68
N PHE A 257 5.20 -13.50 -11.56
CA PHE A 257 6.27 -14.45 -11.22
C PHE A 257 7.03 -14.97 -12.45
N HIS A 258 6.57 -14.66 -13.66
CA HIS A 258 7.17 -15.17 -14.90
C HIS A 258 7.93 -14.08 -15.64
N ASN A 259 9.13 -14.41 -16.12
CA ASN A 259 9.89 -13.52 -17.00
C ASN A 259 9.47 -13.73 -18.47
N ASN A 260 8.21 -13.40 -18.79
CA ASN A 260 7.66 -13.63 -20.12
C ASN A 260 8.32 -12.76 -21.21
N GLU A 261 8.84 -11.60 -20.82
CA GLU A 261 9.49 -10.65 -21.72
C GLU A 261 10.98 -10.99 -21.97
N GLY A 262 11.53 -12.03 -21.33
CA GLY A 262 12.93 -12.43 -21.50
C GLY A 262 13.91 -11.36 -21.01
N LEU A 263 13.58 -10.66 -19.92
CA LEU A 263 14.43 -9.62 -19.32
C LEU A 263 15.77 -10.20 -18.86
N ASP A 264 16.87 -9.49 -19.11
CA ASP A 264 18.18 -9.83 -18.55
C ASP A 264 18.30 -9.26 -17.12
N LEU A 265 17.95 -10.09 -16.13
CA LEU A 265 18.01 -9.74 -14.71
C LEU A 265 19.34 -10.15 -14.05
N GLY A 266 20.32 -10.58 -14.87
CA GLY A 266 21.68 -10.90 -14.43
C GLY A 266 21.82 -12.20 -13.63
N VAL A 267 22.99 -12.35 -12.98
CA VAL A 267 23.41 -13.54 -12.25
C VAL A 267 23.80 -13.17 -10.82
N ARG A 268 23.23 -13.88 -9.85
CA ARG A 268 23.52 -13.71 -8.42
C ARG A 268 24.95 -14.14 -8.08
N GLN A 269 25.46 -13.68 -6.94
CA GLN A 269 26.78 -14.08 -6.43
C GLN A 269 26.95 -15.60 -6.26
N CYS A 270 25.86 -16.34 -6.04
CA CYS A 270 25.86 -17.79 -5.97
C CYS A 270 25.99 -18.50 -7.34
N GLY A 271 26.09 -17.75 -8.44
CA GLY A 271 26.18 -18.26 -9.81
C GLY A 271 24.84 -18.62 -10.45
N LEU A 272 23.72 -18.45 -9.73
CA LEU A 272 22.38 -18.69 -10.28
C LEU A 272 21.85 -17.43 -10.98
N GLY A 273 21.41 -17.60 -12.22
CA GLY A 273 20.69 -16.56 -12.97
C GLY A 273 19.40 -16.13 -12.28
N VAL A 274 19.00 -14.88 -12.51
CA VAL A 274 17.67 -14.38 -12.13
C VAL A 274 16.80 -14.40 -13.38
N ASP A 275 15.67 -15.10 -13.29
CA ASP A 275 14.70 -15.21 -14.37
C ASP A 275 13.28 -15.16 -13.77
N SER A 276 12.47 -16.20 -13.94
CA SER A 276 11.20 -16.37 -13.25
C SER A 276 11.42 -16.58 -11.75
N VAL A 277 10.46 -16.13 -10.94
CA VAL A 277 10.55 -16.21 -9.48
C VAL A 277 10.45 -17.67 -9.04
N GLU A 278 11.35 -18.07 -8.15
CA GLU A 278 11.39 -19.41 -7.56
C GLU A 278 10.15 -19.66 -6.70
N MET A 279 9.41 -20.72 -7.03
CA MET A 279 8.25 -21.14 -6.25
C MET A 279 8.67 -21.96 -5.03
N PRO A 280 7.95 -21.86 -3.90
CA PRO A 280 8.13 -22.76 -2.78
C PRO A 280 7.79 -24.20 -3.19
N ALA A 281 8.39 -25.19 -2.52
CA ALA A 281 8.25 -26.60 -2.92
C ALA A 281 6.81 -27.15 -2.90
N TRP A 282 5.92 -26.52 -2.14
CA TRP A 282 4.49 -26.86 -2.08
C TRP A 282 3.66 -26.27 -3.24
N ALA A 283 4.25 -25.41 -4.08
CA ALA A 283 3.61 -24.84 -5.28
C ALA A 283 4.33 -25.32 -6.54
N ALA A 284 3.63 -26.10 -7.37
CA ALA A 284 4.16 -26.59 -8.64
C ALA A 284 4.43 -25.47 -9.65
N ASP A 285 3.62 -24.40 -9.61
CA ASP A 285 3.73 -23.24 -10.49
C ASP A 285 3.16 -21.98 -9.81
N ALA A 286 3.33 -20.83 -10.46
CA ALA A 286 2.85 -19.53 -9.97
C ALA A 286 1.33 -19.48 -9.81
N ARG A 287 0.58 -20.22 -10.62
CA ARG A 287 -0.89 -20.25 -10.54
C ARG A 287 -1.33 -20.96 -9.27
N LEU A 288 -0.77 -22.14 -8.99
CA LEU A 288 -1.03 -22.86 -7.75
C LEU A 288 -0.56 -22.05 -6.53
N PHE A 289 0.60 -21.39 -6.63
CA PHE A 289 1.07 -20.49 -5.58
C PHE A 289 0.03 -19.41 -5.26
N VAL A 290 -0.45 -18.67 -6.26
CA VAL A 290 -1.44 -17.58 -6.07
C VAL A 290 -2.75 -18.12 -5.49
N LEU A 291 -3.23 -19.27 -5.96
CA LEU A 291 -4.44 -19.91 -5.42
C LEU A 291 -4.29 -20.26 -3.94
N LEU A 292 -3.18 -20.91 -3.56
CA LEU A 292 -2.89 -21.27 -2.18
C LEU A 292 -2.64 -20.03 -1.30
N HIS A 293 -1.99 -19.01 -1.84
CA HIS A 293 -1.74 -17.77 -1.13
C HIS A 293 -3.04 -17.00 -0.87
N ARG A 294 -3.97 -17.00 -1.83
CA ARG A 294 -5.32 -16.48 -1.61
C ARG A 294 -6.11 -17.32 -0.62
N GLN A 295 -6.03 -18.65 -0.69
CA GLN A 295 -6.66 -19.53 0.28
C GLN A 295 -6.11 -19.30 1.70
N ALA A 296 -4.80 -19.06 1.84
CA ALA A 296 -4.17 -18.71 3.10
C ALA A 296 -4.72 -17.38 3.65
N LEU A 297 -4.85 -16.34 2.81
CA LEU A 297 -5.45 -15.06 3.22
C LEU A 297 -6.88 -15.22 3.75
N GLU A 298 -7.65 -16.15 3.21
CA GLU A 298 -9.04 -16.42 3.63
C GLU A 298 -9.14 -17.48 4.75
N ALA A 299 -8.01 -17.96 5.29
CA ALA A 299 -8.02 -18.94 6.37
C ALA A 299 -8.63 -18.37 7.66
N ALA A 300 -9.24 -19.24 8.48
CA ALA A 300 -9.83 -18.85 9.76
C ALA A 300 -8.79 -18.22 10.71
N LEU A 301 -7.57 -18.81 10.76
CA LEU A 301 -6.45 -18.28 11.54
C LEU A 301 -6.09 -16.84 11.15
N VAL A 302 -6.17 -16.51 9.86
CA VAL A 302 -5.93 -15.15 9.37
C VAL A 302 -7.09 -14.25 9.71
N THR A 303 -8.33 -14.69 9.50
CA THR A 303 -9.55 -13.94 9.81
C THR A 303 -9.57 -13.49 11.28
N ASP A 304 -9.18 -14.39 12.20
CA ASP A 304 -9.17 -14.12 13.64
C ASP A 304 -8.09 -13.10 14.03
N ALA A 305 -6.93 -13.13 13.36
CA ALA A 305 -5.77 -12.29 13.66
C ALA A 305 -5.69 -11.00 12.82
N LEU A 306 -6.42 -10.90 11.71
CA LEU A 306 -6.40 -9.77 10.78
C LEU A 306 -6.67 -8.40 11.44
N PRO A 307 -7.59 -8.27 12.44
CA PRO A 307 -7.78 -7.03 13.19
C PRO A 307 -6.47 -6.44 13.74
N HIS A 308 -5.54 -7.28 14.19
CA HIS A 308 -4.27 -6.81 14.76
C HIS A 308 -3.34 -6.19 13.71
N TRP A 309 -3.33 -6.74 12.49
CA TRP A 309 -2.58 -6.13 11.39
C TRP A 309 -3.23 -4.83 10.93
N ILE A 310 -4.56 -4.80 10.87
CA ILE A 310 -5.32 -3.58 10.56
C ILE A 310 -5.01 -2.49 11.58
N ASP A 311 -4.87 -2.83 12.86
CA ASP A 311 -4.48 -1.87 13.91
C ASP A 311 -3.11 -1.23 13.66
N LEU A 312 -2.14 -1.98 13.12
CA LEU A 312 -0.81 -1.48 12.77
C LEU A 312 -0.85 -0.54 11.55
N VAL A 313 -1.61 -0.91 10.52
CA VAL A 313 -1.58 -0.24 9.22
C VAL A 313 -2.60 0.90 9.12
N PHE A 314 -3.85 0.67 9.53
CA PHE A 314 -4.96 1.61 9.42
C PHE A 314 -5.53 2.07 10.77
N GLY A 315 -5.19 1.42 11.87
CA GLY A 315 -5.84 1.63 13.16
C GLY A 315 -4.99 2.36 14.20
N TYR A 316 -5.29 2.10 15.47
CA TYR A 316 -4.80 2.91 16.58
C TYR A 316 -3.30 2.73 16.87
N LYS A 317 -2.66 1.64 16.38
CA LYS A 317 -1.22 1.39 16.49
C LYS A 317 -0.40 2.01 15.36
N GLN A 318 -1.01 2.80 14.48
CA GLN A 318 -0.29 3.53 13.42
C GLN A 318 0.56 4.68 13.99
N THR A 319 0.12 5.31 15.09
CA THR A 319 0.76 6.49 15.69
C THR A 319 0.71 6.47 17.23
N GLY A 320 1.46 7.37 17.87
CA GLY A 320 1.43 7.58 19.33
C GLY A 320 2.08 6.45 20.13
N GLN A 321 1.76 6.37 21.43
CA GLN A 321 2.36 5.38 22.32
C GLN A 321 2.08 3.94 21.89
N ALA A 322 0.88 3.66 21.38
CA ALA A 322 0.52 2.34 20.87
C ALA A 322 1.40 1.89 19.70
N ALA A 323 1.84 2.83 18.84
CA ALA A 323 2.80 2.54 17.79
C ALA A 323 4.20 2.29 18.35
N ILE A 324 4.62 3.03 19.39
CA ILE A 324 5.91 2.82 20.05
C ILE A 324 5.97 1.42 20.68
N ASP A 325 4.94 1.06 21.45
CA ASP A 325 4.84 -0.23 22.12
C ASP A 325 4.81 -1.40 21.12
N ALA A 326 4.24 -1.18 19.93
CA ALA A 326 4.19 -2.15 18.84
C ALA A 326 5.43 -2.15 17.93
N ILE A 327 6.44 -1.30 18.21
CA ILE A 327 7.62 -1.10 17.38
C ILE A 327 7.23 -0.70 15.94
N ASN A 328 6.21 0.15 15.78
CA ASN A 328 5.54 0.46 14.50
C ASN A 328 5.60 1.95 14.16
N VAL A 329 6.77 2.58 14.35
CA VAL A 329 6.96 4.02 14.11
C VAL A 329 7.85 4.23 12.89
N PHE A 330 7.35 5.01 11.94
CA PHE A 330 8.01 5.36 10.68
C PHE A 330 8.47 6.83 10.70
N PRO A 331 9.25 7.29 9.71
CA PRO A 331 9.68 8.68 9.65
C PRO A 331 8.47 9.63 9.56
N ALA A 332 8.55 10.80 10.20
CA ALA A 332 7.45 11.77 10.25
C ALA A 332 6.93 12.16 8.86
N CYS A 333 7.81 12.23 7.87
CA CYS A 333 7.51 12.54 6.47
C CYS A 333 6.74 11.44 5.72
N THR A 334 6.37 10.34 6.38
CA THR A 334 5.50 9.30 5.82
C THR A 334 4.04 9.47 6.24
N TYR A 335 3.78 10.21 7.32
CA TYR A 335 2.45 10.31 7.92
C TYR A 335 1.62 11.47 7.36
N TYR A 336 0.30 11.29 7.40
CA TYR A 336 -0.68 12.30 7.03
C TYR A 336 -0.43 13.65 7.70
N GLY A 337 -0.58 14.74 6.94
CA GLY A 337 -0.49 16.10 7.45
C GLY A 337 0.93 16.65 7.57
N PHE A 338 1.95 15.85 7.23
CA PHE A 338 3.31 16.38 7.10
C PHE A 338 3.39 17.35 5.92
N ASP A 339 3.69 18.61 6.22
CA ASP A 339 3.90 19.65 5.22
C ASP A 339 5.37 20.08 5.20
N PRO A 340 6.10 19.76 4.12
CA PRO A 340 7.46 20.26 3.93
C PRO A 340 7.54 21.78 4.00
N GLN A 341 6.53 22.52 3.53
CA GLN A 341 6.56 23.99 3.46
C GLN A 341 6.53 24.65 4.84
N ALA A 342 6.15 23.93 5.89
CA ALA A 342 6.20 24.41 7.26
C ALA A 342 7.62 24.48 7.84
N LEU A 343 8.65 24.03 7.10
CA LEU A 343 10.06 24.14 7.51
C LEU A 343 10.62 25.51 7.08
N GLU A 344 11.35 26.17 7.99
CA GLU A 344 11.92 27.51 7.77
C GLU A 344 13.12 27.47 6.80
N ASP A 345 13.99 26.48 6.97
CA ASP A 345 15.20 26.31 6.16
C ASP A 345 14.89 25.70 4.78
N GLU A 346 15.45 26.26 3.72
CA GLU A 346 15.20 25.83 2.34
C GLU A 346 15.78 24.45 2.00
N VAL A 347 16.93 24.12 2.59
CA VAL A 347 17.58 22.82 2.41
C VAL A 347 16.72 21.75 3.07
N ASP A 348 16.26 22.01 4.30
CA ASP A 348 15.33 21.13 5.00
C ASP A 348 13.99 20.98 4.24
N ARG A 349 13.41 22.06 3.71
CA ARG A 349 12.19 21.97 2.88
C ARG A 349 12.39 21.05 1.67
N THR A 350 13.51 21.23 0.98
CA THR A 350 13.83 20.48 -0.24
C THR A 350 14.05 19.00 0.08
N ALA A 351 14.83 18.71 1.12
CA ALA A 351 15.06 17.34 1.59
C ALA A 351 13.76 16.67 2.04
N ALA A 352 12.93 17.36 2.84
CA ALA A 352 11.64 16.85 3.28
C ALA A 352 10.70 16.53 2.09
N ALA A 353 10.65 17.42 1.08
CA ALA A 353 9.86 17.18 -0.12
C ALA A 353 10.35 15.96 -0.91
N ALA A 354 11.67 15.73 -0.98
CA ALA A 354 12.25 14.54 -1.60
C ALA A 354 11.93 13.26 -0.80
N MET A 355 11.99 13.31 0.53
CA MET A 355 11.63 12.17 1.40
C MET A 355 10.16 11.78 1.25
N VAL A 356 9.23 12.76 1.22
CA VAL A 356 7.79 12.50 0.98
C VAL A 356 7.56 11.77 -0.35
N ARG A 357 8.39 12.04 -1.36
CA ARG A 357 8.30 11.40 -2.68
C ARG A 357 8.96 10.03 -2.77
N THR A 358 9.76 9.62 -1.78
CA THR A 358 10.58 8.39 -1.88
C THR A 358 10.40 7.41 -0.71
N TYR A 359 10.00 7.85 0.48
CA TYR A 359 10.00 7.01 1.69
C TYR A 359 8.70 6.21 1.91
N GLY A 360 7.67 6.46 1.10
CA GLY A 360 6.34 5.89 1.23
C GLY A 360 5.39 6.80 1.99
N GLN A 361 4.09 6.65 1.73
CA GLN A 361 3.04 7.43 2.39
C GLN A 361 2.07 6.51 3.11
N ALA A 362 1.93 6.68 4.43
CA ALA A 362 1.07 5.87 5.27
C ALA A 362 -0.40 6.06 4.87
N PRO A 363 -1.26 5.02 5.02
CA PRO A 363 -2.66 5.20 4.74
C PRO A 363 -3.25 6.16 5.78
N ARG A 364 -4.40 6.76 5.47
CA ARG A 364 -5.17 7.49 6.48
C ARG A 364 -5.48 6.55 7.65
N GLN A 365 -5.28 7.02 8.89
CA GLN A 365 -5.76 6.32 10.07
C GLN A 365 -7.29 6.30 10.07
N LEU A 366 -7.86 5.10 9.97
CA LEU A 366 -9.29 4.84 9.90
C LEU A 366 -9.91 4.63 11.28
N LEU A 367 -9.13 4.10 12.24
CA LEU A 367 -9.61 3.75 13.58
C LEU A 367 -8.69 4.32 14.66
N ARG A 368 -9.28 4.81 15.74
CA ARG A 368 -8.58 5.29 16.94
C ARG A 368 -8.70 4.33 18.14
N ALA A 369 -9.50 3.28 17.99
CA ALA A 369 -9.67 2.20 18.96
C ALA A 369 -9.29 0.87 18.30
N PRO A 370 -9.07 -0.20 19.08
CA PRO A 370 -8.81 -1.52 18.54
C PRO A 370 -9.86 -1.96 17.52
N HIS A 371 -9.39 -2.53 16.42
CA HIS A 371 -10.25 -3.05 15.39
C HIS A 371 -11.13 -4.19 15.95
N PRO A 372 -12.44 -4.18 15.73
CA PRO A 372 -13.31 -5.25 16.22
C PRO A 372 -13.03 -6.58 15.50
N HIS A 373 -13.16 -7.70 16.20
CA HIS A 373 -12.98 -9.03 15.61
C HIS A 373 -14.18 -9.45 14.76
N ALA A 374 -13.92 -10.43 13.87
CA ALA A 374 -14.94 -11.13 13.12
C ALA A 374 -15.97 -11.74 14.10
N ALA A 375 -17.24 -11.73 13.69
CA ALA A 375 -18.35 -12.18 14.50
C ALA A 375 -19.47 -12.75 13.60
N PRO A 376 -19.19 -13.87 12.88
CA PRO A 376 -20.10 -14.42 11.88
C PRO A 376 -21.42 -14.93 12.50
N HIS A 377 -21.47 -15.09 13.82
CA HIS A 377 -22.65 -15.56 14.55
C HIS A 377 -23.53 -14.43 15.11
N LEU A 378 -23.14 -13.15 14.95
CA LEU A 378 -24.00 -12.03 15.34
C LEU A 378 -25.07 -11.82 14.26
N PRO A 379 -26.35 -11.65 14.64
CA PRO A 379 -27.39 -11.28 13.67
C PRO A 379 -27.02 -9.94 13.03
N PRO A 380 -27.31 -9.74 11.72
CA PRO A 380 -27.03 -8.48 11.05
C PRO A 380 -27.74 -7.33 11.78
N PRO A 381 -27.14 -6.13 11.83
CA PRO A 381 -27.79 -4.98 12.43
C PRO A 381 -29.16 -4.75 11.77
N ALA A 382 -30.18 -4.49 12.57
CA ALA A 382 -31.51 -4.17 12.07
C ALA A 382 -31.43 -2.96 11.12
N PRO A 383 -32.12 -2.97 9.97
CA PRO A 383 -32.05 -1.87 9.02
C PRO A 383 -32.47 -0.56 9.71
N ALA A 384 -31.64 0.49 9.54
CA ALA A 384 -31.80 1.79 10.20
C ALA A 384 -33.01 2.61 9.72
N HIS A 385 -33.86 2.06 8.85
CA HIS A 385 -35.12 2.68 8.44
C HIS A 385 -36.20 1.61 8.33
N ALA A 386 -37.17 1.67 9.24
CA ALA A 386 -38.45 1.00 9.02
C ALA A 386 -39.10 1.64 7.78
N PRO A 387 -39.60 0.86 6.80
CA PRO A 387 -40.37 1.42 5.72
C PRO A 387 -41.63 2.07 6.30
N VAL A 388 -41.80 3.36 6.05
CA VAL A 388 -43.07 4.06 6.30
C VAL A 388 -44.14 3.29 5.50
N PRO A 389 -45.17 2.72 6.15
CA PRO A 389 -46.16 1.92 5.44
C PRO A 389 -46.92 2.82 4.46
N THR A 390 -46.68 2.60 3.17
CA THR A 390 -47.43 3.23 2.07
C THR A 390 -48.75 2.48 1.89
N ARG A 391 -49.68 2.61 2.84
CA ARG A 391 -51.09 2.30 2.63
C ARG A 391 -51.95 3.34 3.33
N LEU A 392 -52.39 4.30 2.53
CA LEU A 392 -53.60 5.07 2.77
C LEU A 392 -54.81 4.13 2.67
N LEU A 393 -55.65 4.13 3.70
CA LEU A 393 -57.08 3.93 3.54
C LEU A 393 -57.75 5.29 3.76
#